data_AF-A0A6J6VCQ0-F1
#
_entry.id   AF-A0A6J6VCQ0-F1
#
_cell.length_a   1.000
_cell.length_b   1.000
_cell.length_c   1.000
_cell.angle_alpha   90.00
_cell.angle_beta   90.00
_cell.angle_gamma   90.00
#
_symmetry.space_group_name_H-M   'P 1'
#
loop_
_entity.id
_entity.type
_entity.pdbx_description
1 polymer ?
#
loop_
_entity_poly.entity_id
_entity_poly.type
_entity_poly.pdbx_seq_one_letter_code
_entity_poly.pdbx_strand_id
1 'polypeptide(L)'
;MAEDYCEHCDLPFSTCIHGRPPAPEPVKAPPKASPVRRRTASASGSASGTTAGSASAPAPVRTAPRRRTDKAEFKPVIVEVLQEAGGEQEADLVLAALEERLAEVLKPGDHETGPTGEVRWRTAARWARKELADDGLLVAPQPGVWALTDAGMRSL
;
A
#
# COMPACT_ATOMS: atom_id res chain seq x y z
N MET A 1 28.08 -24.32 30.56
CA MET A 1 27.04 -23.53 29.89
C MET A 1 26.44 -22.68 30.97
N ALA A 2 26.72 -21.37 30.98
CA ALA A 2 26.24 -20.49 32.05
C ALA A 2 24.77 -20.18 31.79
N GLU A 3 23.91 -20.60 32.71
CA GLU A 3 22.49 -20.29 32.68
C GLU A 3 22.35 -18.94 33.38
N ASP A 4 22.35 -17.86 32.62
CA ASP A 4 22.18 -16.51 33.16
C ASP A 4 20.70 -16.35 33.61
N TYR A 5 20.48 -16.24 34.92
CA TYR A 5 19.18 -15.98 35.56
C TYR A 5 19.06 -14.51 35.94
N CYS A 6 17.86 -13.94 35.85
CA CYS A 6 17.62 -12.54 36.16
C CYS A 6 17.48 -12.32 37.68
N GLU A 7 18.41 -11.55 38.28
CA GLU A 7 18.47 -11.28 39.72
C GLU A 7 17.22 -10.57 40.30
N HIS A 8 16.33 -10.03 39.45
CA HIS A 8 15.14 -9.32 39.92
C HIS A 8 13.86 -10.19 39.94
N CYS A 9 13.81 -11.23 39.10
CA CYS A 9 12.63 -12.08 38.94
C CYS A 9 12.94 -13.58 39.14
N ASP A 10 14.20 -13.96 39.40
CA ASP A 10 14.71 -15.34 39.53
C ASP A 10 14.27 -16.30 38.40
N LEU A 11 13.95 -15.74 37.24
CA LEU A 11 13.58 -16.47 36.03
C LEU A 11 14.74 -16.46 35.02
N PRO A 12 14.86 -17.48 34.17
CA PRO A 12 15.84 -17.48 33.09
C PRO A 12 15.57 -16.29 32.16
N PHE A 13 16.63 -15.60 31.69
CA PHE A 13 16.48 -14.36 30.89
C PHE A 13 15.62 -14.53 29.62
N SER A 14 15.55 -15.74 29.06
CA SER A 14 14.71 -16.06 27.90
C SER A 14 13.20 -15.94 28.14
N THR A 15 12.78 -16.01 29.41
CA THR A 15 11.36 -16.04 29.80
C THR A 15 10.98 -14.86 30.71
N CYS A 16 11.96 -14.08 31.18
CA CYS A 16 11.68 -12.91 32.01
C CYS A 16 11.44 -11.65 31.17
N ILE A 17 10.47 -10.84 31.59
CA ILE A 17 10.11 -9.54 30.97
C ILE A 17 11.26 -8.52 31.04
N HIS A 18 12.20 -8.69 31.98
CA HIS A 18 13.39 -7.86 32.13
C HIS A 18 14.56 -8.32 31.24
N GLY A 19 14.42 -9.45 30.54
CA GLY A 19 15.45 -10.00 29.68
C GLY A 19 15.64 -9.20 28.41
N ARG A 20 16.90 -8.88 28.09
CA ARG A 20 17.30 -8.27 26.81
C ARG A 20 17.45 -9.41 25.80
N PRO A 21 16.52 -9.62 24.86
CA PRO A 21 16.69 -10.68 23.88
C PRO A 21 17.98 -10.40 23.08
N PRO A 22 18.82 -11.40 22.81
CA PRO A 22 19.98 -11.21 21.96
C PRO A 22 19.52 -10.75 20.58
N ALA A 23 20.22 -9.75 20.02
CA ALA A 23 19.91 -9.20 18.71
C ALA A 23 19.84 -10.35 17.69
N PRO A 24 18.79 -10.41 16.84
CA PRO A 24 18.72 -11.46 15.83
C PRO A 24 19.95 -11.34 14.92
N GLU A 25 20.72 -12.43 14.80
CA GLU A 25 21.85 -12.48 13.90
C GLU A 25 21.41 -12.14 12.47
N PRO A 26 22.25 -11.43 11.68
CA PRO A 26 21.88 -11.00 10.34
C PRO A 26 21.69 -12.22 9.43
N VAL A 27 20.43 -12.63 9.25
CA VAL A 27 20.04 -13.56 8.19
C VAL A 27 20.45 -12.95 6.85
N LYS A 28 21.44 -13.56 6.20
CA LYS A 28 21.90 -13.17 4.86
C LYS A 28 20.68 -13.11 3.94
N ALA A 29 20.44 -11.93 3.37
CA ALA A 29 19.35 -11.71 2.44
C ALA A 29 19.34 -12.79 1.34
N PRO A 30 18.18 -13.38 1.01
CA PRO A 30 18.10 -14.31 -0.10
C PRO A 30 18.54 -13.60 -1.39
N PRO A 31 19.24 -14.29 -2.32
CA PRO A 31 19.74 -13.66 -3.53
C PRO A 31 18.56 -13.09 -4.33
N LYS A 32 18.68 -11.82 -4.70
CA LYS A 32 17.74 -11.10 -5.56
C LYS A 32 17.51 -11.94 -6.82
N ALA A 33 16.28 -12.42 -7.00
CA ALA A 33 15.90 -13.15 -8.20
C ALA A 33 16.26 -12.31 -9.44
N SER A 34 17.11 -12.86 -10.29
CA SER A 34 17.54 -12.21 -11.53
C SER A 34 16.33 -11.94 -12.42
N PRO A 35 16.28 -10.79 -13.11
CA PRO A 35 15.15 -10.48 -13.99
C PRO A 35 15.11 -11.51 -15.12
N VAL A 36 14.00 -12.25 -15.20
CA VAL A 36 13.72 -13.15 -16.32
C VAL A 36 13.60 -12.31 -17.59
N ARG A 37 14.64 -12.31 -18.43
CA ARG A 37 14.58 -11.80 -19.80
C ARG A 37 13.61 -12.67 -20.58
N ARG A 38 12.40 -12.16 -20.82
CA ARG A 38 11.45 -12.77 -21.74
C ARG A 38 11.97 -12.58 -23.16
N ARG A 39 12.34 -13.68 -23.83
CA ARG A 39 12.64 -13.70 -25.26
C ARG A 39 11.35 -13.42 -26.03
N THR A 40 11.32 -12.33 -26.79
CA THR A 40 10.28 -12.10 -27.81
C THR A 40 10.69 -12.87 -29.07
N ALA A 41 9.94 -13.91 -29.41
CA ALA A 41 10.04 -14.54 -30.70
C ALA A 41 9.46 -13.56 -31.73
N SER A 42 10.32 -13.01 -32.58
CA SER A 42 9.91 -12.28 -33.79
C SER A 42 9.55 -13.32 -34.84
N ALA A 43 8.25 -13.55 -35.05
CA ALA A 43 7.76 -14.22 -36.24
C ALA A 43 7.57 -13.17 -37.32
N SER A 44 8.47 -13.20 -38.30
CA SER A 44 8.32 -12.54 -39.58
C SER A 44 7.02 -13.02 -40.25
N GLY A 45 6.15 -12.09 -40.57
CA GLY A 45 4.93 -12.30 -41.35
C GLY A 45 4.70 -11.08 -42.21
N SER A 46 5.34 -11.06 -43.37
CA SER A 46 5.13 -10.07 -44.42
C SER A 46 3.83 -10.41 -45.16
N ALA A 47 2.86 -9.50 -45.18
CA ALA A 47 1.80 -9.50 -46.18
C ALA A 47 1.35 -8.05 -46.42
N SER A 48 1.72 -7.56 -47.60
CA SER A 48 1.30 -6.29 -48.18
C SER A 48 -0.22 -6.28 -48.41
N GLY A 49 -0.85 -5.13 -48.17
CA GLY A 49 -2.28 -4.95 -48.38
C GLY A 49 -2.68 -3.48 -48.21
N THR A 50 -2.39 -2.67 -49.23
CA THR A 50 -2.91 -1.32 -49.41
C THR A 50 -4.43 -1.36 -49.60
N THR A 51 -5.21 -0.58 -48.83
CA THR A 51 -6.27 0.31 -49.36
C THR A 51 -6.74 1.30 -48.30
N ALA A 52 -7.08 2.50 -48.79
CA ALA A 52 -7.41 3.71 -48.08
C ALA A 52 -8.67 3.66 -47.19
N GLY A 53 -8.64 4.52 -46.16
CA GLY A 53 -9.78 5.35 -45.77
C GLY A 53 -10.84 4.73 -44.87
N SER A 54 -10.82 5.08 -43.58
CA SER A 54 -11.93 5.77 -42.91
C SER A 54 -11.56 5.99 -41.44
N ALA A 55 -11.51 7.25 -41.01
CA ALA A 55 -11.35 7.61 -39.61
C ALA A 55 -12.63 7.19 -38.87
N SER A 56 -12.56 6.09 -38.13
CA SER A 56 -13.57 5.71 -37.15
C SER A 56 -12.90 5.64 -35.79
N ALA A 57 -13.41 6.45 -34.85
CA ALA A 57 -12.95 6.50 -33.47
C ALA A 57 -12.88 5.08 -32.85
N PRO A 58 -11.86 4.77 -32.03
CA PRO A 58 -11.77 3.44 -31.43
C PRO A 58 -12.93 3.24 -30.46
N ALA A 59 -13.73 2.20 -30.71
CA ALA A 59 -14.76 1.74 -29.80
C ALA A 59 -14.15 1.44 -28.41
N PRO A 60 -14.84 1.76 -27.29
CA PRO A 60 -14.29 1.51 -25.96
C PRO A 60 -14.18 0.01 -25.75
N VAL A 61 -12.94 -0.47 -25.63
CA VAL A 61 -12.65 -1.86 -25.24
C VAL A 61 -13.23 -2.07 -23.84
N ARG A 62 -14.35 -2.81 -23.76
CA ARG A 62 -14.98 -3.17 -22.48
C ARG A 62 -14.04 -4.07 -21.70
N THR A 63 -13.22 -3.47 -20.86
CA THR A 63 -12.32 -4.16 -19.95
C THR A 63 -13.17 -4.82 -18.86
N ALA A 64 -12.89 -6.08 -18.53
CA ALA A 64 -13.57 -6.79 -17.45
C ALA A 64 -13.54 -5.96 -16.16
N PRO A 65 -14.61 -5.97 -15.35
CA PRO A 65 -14.67 -5.18 -14.12
C PRO A 65 -13.51 -5.60 -13.19
N ARG A 66 -12.74 -4.62 -12.75
CA ARG A 66 -11.62 -4.84 -11.83
C ARG A 66 -12.16 -5.42 -10.52
N ARG A 67 -11.55 -6.48 -10.02
CA ARG A 67 -11.93 -7.15 -8.76
C ARG A 67 -11.69 -6.29 -7.50
N ARG A 68 -10.90 -5.23 -7.64
CA ARG A 68 -10.47 -4.33 -6.57
C ARG A 68 -10.57 -2.87 -7.00
N THR A 69 -10.70 -2.00 -6.02
CA THR A 69 -10.73 -0.54 -6.16
C THR A 69 -9.36 -0.05 -6.60
N ASP A 70 -9.32 0.97 -7.46
CA ASP A 70 -8.03 1.52 -7.87
C ASP A 70 -7.40 2.26 -6.69
N LYS A 71 -6.07 2.16 -6.55
CA LYS A 71 -5.33 2.84 -5.48
C LYS A 71 -5.47 4.35 -5.58
N ALA A 72 -5.63 4.85 -6.80
CA ALA A 72 -5.82 6.28 -7.06
C ALA A 72 -7.12 6.82 -6.43
N GLU A 73 -8.14 5.98 -6.21
CA GLU A 73 -9.42 6.40 -5.61
C GLU A 73 -9.29 6.70 -4.10
N PHE A 74 -8.28 6.15 -3.43
CA PHE A 74 -8.07 6.38 -1.99
C PHE A 74 -7.43 7.74 -1.70
N LYS A 75 -6.56 8.25 -2.59
CA LYS A 75 -5.84 9.51 -2.39
C LYS A 75 -6.76 10.71 -2.12
N PRO A 76 -7.75 11.04 -2.98
CA PRO A 76 -8.60 12.20 -2.76
C PRO A 76 -9.40 12.08 -1.46
N VAL A 77 -9.90 10.89 -1.12
CA VAL A 77 -10.67 10.66 0.10
C VAL A 77 -9.80 10.82 1.36
N ILE A 78 -8.54 10.38 1.34
CA ILE A 78 -7.61 10.61 2.47
C ILE A 78 -7.39 12.09 2.70
N VAL A 79 -7.18 12.86 1.63
CA VAL A 79 -6.97 14.31 1.72
C VAL A 79 -8.21 15.00 2.25
N GLU A 80 -9.40 14.66 1.72
CA GLU A 80 -10.67 15.22 2.17
C GLU A 80 -10.93 14.96 3.67
N VAL A 81 -10.77 13.72 4.13
CA VAL A 81 -10.94 13.35 5.55
C VAL A 81 -9.97 14.13 6.44
N LEU A 82 -8.72 14.30 6.02
CA LEU A 82 -7.75 15.06 6.79
C LEU A 82 -8.07 16.56 6.78
N GLN A 83 -8.52 17.13 5.66
CA GLN A 83 -8.92 18.54 5.61
C GLN A 83 -10.12 18.82 6.53
N GLU A 84 -11.12 17.94 6.56
CA GLU A 84 -12.25 18.04 7.49
C GLU A 84 -11.84 17.94 8.95
N ALA A 85 -10.79 17.15 9.25
CA ALA A 85 -10.20 17.05 10.58
C ALA A 85 -9.30 18.25 10.97
N GLY A 86 -9.19 19.26 10.11
CA GLY A 86 -8.34 20.44 10.35
C GLY A 86 -6.87 20.25 9.93
N GLY A 87 -6.60 19.23 9.12
CA GLY A 87 -5.31 18.94 8.51
C GLY A 87 -4.52 17.83 9.18
N GLU A 88 -4.88 17.37 10.38
CA GLU A 88 -4.18 16.31 11.10
C GLU A 88 -5.17 15.38 11.81
N GLN A 89 -4.94 14.06 11.73
CA GLN A 89 -5.77 13.06 12.41
C GLN A 89 -5.02 11.75 12.68
N GLU A 90 -5.50 11.01 13.68
CA GLU A 90 -5.07 9.64 13.96
C GLU A 90 -5.39 8.69 12.79
N ALA A 91 -4.42 7.87 12.40
CA ALA A 91 -4.48 6.99 11.25
C ALA A 91 -5.66 6.00 11.34
N ASP A 92 -5.98 5.50 12.53
CA ASP A 92 -7.09 4.58 12.71
C ASP A 92 -8.46 5.25 12.50
N LEU A 93 -8.60 6.51 12.92
CA LEU A 93 -9.78 7.32 12.66
C LEU A 93 -9.91 7.67 11.17
N VAL A 94 -8.80 8.02 10.52
CA VAL A 94 -8.77 8.24 9.06
C VAL A 94 -9.18 6.97 8.32
N LEU A 95 -8.65 5.81 8.71
CA LEU A 95 -9.00 4.53 8.10
C LEU A 95 -10.47 4.17 8.32
N ALA A 96 -11.03 4.41 9.52
CA ALA A 96 -12.45 4.19 9.78
C ALA A 96 -13.34 5.09 8.89
N ALA A 97 -13.03 6.39 8.81
CA ALA A 97 -13.75 7.31 7.93
C ALA A 97 -13.61 6.92 6.44
N LEU A 98 -12.45 6.42 6.03
CA LEU A 98 -12.23 5.88 4.68
C LEU A 98 -13.13 4.68 4.38
N GLU A 99 -13.25 3.75 5.32
CA GLU A 99 -14.09 2.55 5.17
C GLU A 99 -15.56 2.94 4.97
N GLU A 100 -16.04 3.91 5.73
CA GLU A 100 -17.40 4.44 5.60
C GLU A 100 -17.62 5.16 4.27
N ARG A 101 -16.72 6.08 3.90
CA ARG A 101 -16.83 6.89 2.66
C ARG A 101 -16.67 6.06 1.40
N LEU A 102 -15.81 5.05 1.42
CA LEU A 102 -15.58 4.17 0.30
C LEU A 102 -16.44 2.91 0.36
N ALA A 103 -17.37 2.75 1.31
CA ALA A 103 -18.17 1.53 1.44
C ALA A 103 -18.90 1.13 0.14
N GLU A 104 -19.37 2.12 -0.63
CA GLU A 104 -20.04 1.90 -1.92
C GLU A 104 -19.07 1.71 -3.10
N VAL A 105 -17.81 2.14 -2.93
CA VAL A 105 -16.75 2.11 -3.95
C VAL A 105 -15.92 0.83 -3.83
N LEU A 106 -15.68 0.39 -2.59
CA LEU A 106 -14.93 -0.81 -2.26
C LEU A 106 -15.57 -2.03 -2.90
N LYS A 107 -14.73 -2.83 -3.55
CA LYS A 107 -15.18 -4.02 -4.25
C LYS A 107 -15.02 -5.22 -3.33
N PRO A 108 -15.72 -6.35 -3.61
CA PRO A 108 -15.62 -7.54 -2.76
C PRO A 108 -14.18 -8.01 -2.51
N GLY A 109 -13.28 -7.85 -3.49
CA GLY A 109 -11.88 -8.23 -3.36
C GLY A 109 -11.04 -7.32 -2.45
N ASP A 110 -11.55 -6.15 -2.05
CA ASP A 110 -10.87 -5.22 -1.17
C ASP A 110 -11.08 -5.57 0.31
N HIS A 111 -12.19 -6.24 0.64
CA HIS A 111 -12.51 -6.76 1.98
C HIS A 111 -11.83 -8.09 2.29
N GLU A 112 -11.13 -8.68 1.32
CA GLU A 112 -10.39 -9.91 1.54
C GLU A 112 -9.19 -9.69 2.44
N THR A 113 -8.80 -10.73 3.16
CA THR A 113 -7.59 -10.74 3.98
C THR A 113 -6.39 -11.16 3.15
N GLY A 114 -5.30 -10.41 3.25
CA GLY A 114 -4.01 -10.77 2.67
C GLY A 114 -3.31 -11.89 3.43
N PRO A 115 -2.16 -12.39 2.91
CA PRO A 115 -1.36 -13.42 3.57
C PRO A 115 -0.82 -13.00 4.94
N THR A 116 -0.79 -11.69 5.24
CA THR A 116 -0.35 -11.12 6.51
C THR A 116 -1.48 -11.00 7.55
N GLY A 117 -2.71 -11.42 7.23
CA GLY A 117 -3.85 -11.29 8.13
C GLY A 117 -4.54 -9.91 8.07
N GLU A 118 -4.06 -8.99 7.23
CA GLU A 118 -4.65 -7.66 7.09
C GLU A 118 -5.60 -7.55 5.88
N VAL A 119 -6.68 -6.78 6.03
CA VAL A 119 -7.63 -6.48 4.96
C VAL A 119 -6.98 -5.68 3.84
N ARG A 120 -7.19 -6.10 2.59
CA ARG A 120 -6.48 -5.55 1.42
C ARG A 120 -6.70 -4.06 1.21
N TRP A 121 -7.89 -3.54 1.51
CA TRP A 121 -8.17 -2.10 1.36
C TRP A 121 -7.33 -1.27 2.33
N ARG A 122 -7.07 -1.73 3.56
CA ARG A 122 -6.19 -1.04 4.52
C ARG A 122 -4.76 -0.96 4.00
N THR A 123 -4.27 -2.07 3.43
CA THR A 123 -2.98 -2.05 2.74
C THR A 123 -2.99 -1.06 1.58
N ALA A 124 -4.05 -1.01 0.76
CA ALA A 124 -4.18 -0.06 -0.34
C ALA A 124 -4.18 1.41 0.13
N ALA A 125 -4.91 1.73 1.20
CA ALA A 125 -4.92 3.05 1.82
C ALA A 125 -3.51 3.46 2.30
N ARG A 126 -2.74 2.55 2.90
CA ARG A 126 -1.34 2.85 3.28
C ARG A 126 -0.43 3.12 2.08
N TRP A 127 -0.64 2.41 0.97
CA TRP A 127 0.07 2.72 -0.28
C TRP A 127 -0.30 4.11 -0.79
N ALA A 128 -1.59 4.46 -0.81
CA ALA A 128 -2.03 5.79 -1.21
C ALA A 128 -1.44 6.89 -0.31
N ARG A 129 -1.41 6.67 1.01
CA ARG A 129 -0.75 7.55 1.98
C ARG A 129 0.75 7.69 1.71
N LYS A 130 1.44 6.59 1.37
CA LYS A 130 2.87 6.65 1.01
C LYS A 130 3.06 7.50 -0.25
N GLU A 131 2.25 7.30 -1.27
CA GLU A 131 2.34 8.09 -2.50
C GLU A 131 2.03 9.58 -2.24
N LEU A 132 1.03 9.91 -1.42
CA LEU A 132 0.76 11.31 -1.02
C LEU A 132 1.95 11.94 -0.29
N ALA A 133 2.68 11.15 0.51
CA ALA A 133 3.90 11.61 1.16
C ALA A 133 5.06 11.77 0.16
N ASP A 134 5.20 10.85 -0.79
CA ASP A 134 6.18 10.95 -1.88
C ASP A 134 5.87 12.20 -2.76
N ASP A 135 4.59 12.54 -2.94
CA ASP A 135 4.09 13.72 -3.66
C ASP A 135 4.22 15.04 -2.84
N GLY A 136 4.64 14.96 -1.57
CA GLY A 136 4.84 16.11 -0.68
C GLY A 136 3.54 16.72 -0.10
N LEU A 137 2.42 16.03 -0.23
CA LEU A 137 1.09 16.49 0.23
C LEU A 137 0.79 16.07 1.68
N LEU A 138 1.47 15.03 2.17
CA LEU A 138 1.20 14.42 3.47
C LEU A 138 2.51 14.14 4.22
N VAL A 139 2.49 14.33 5.53
CA VAL A 139 3.56 13.97 6.47
C VAL A 139 3.00 13.09 7.60
N ALA A 140 3.86 12.34 8.28
CA ALA A 140 3.51 11.73 9.57
C ALA A 140 4.39 12.35 10.65
N PRO A 141 3.87 13.32 11.42
CA PRO A 141 4.65 13.96 12.46
C PRO A 141 5.05 12.98 13.58
N GLN A 142 4.22 11.96 13.79
CA GLN A 142 4.41 10.95 14.83
C GLN A 142 3.79 9.60 14.42
N PRO A 143 4.24 8.47 15.01
CA PRO A 143 3.66 7.16 14.72
C PRO A 143 2.15 7.16 14.96
N GLY A 144 1.37 6.71 13.97
CA GLY A 144 -0.08 6.66 14.08
C GLY A 144 -0.82 7.97 13.78
N VAL A 145 -0.13 9.06 13.44
CA VAL A 145 -0.78 10.33 13.06
C VAL A 145 -0.41 10.71 11.63
N TRP A 146 -1.41 11.10 10.84
CA TRP A 146 -1.24 11.61 9.49
C TRP A 146 -1.63 13.08 9.45
N ALA A 147 -0.81 13.91 8.82
CA ALA A 147 -1.06 15.33 8.67
C ALA A 147 -0.80 15.79 7.24
N LEU A 148 -1.61 16.70 6.75
CA LEU A 148 -1.40 17.36 5.46
C LEU A 148 -0.33 18.44 5.59
N THR A 149 0.41 18.66 4.51
CA THR A 149 1.27 19.84 4.37
C THR A 149 0.44 21.04 3.93
N ASP A 150 1.04 22.24 3.91
CA ASP A 150 0.39 23.42 3.31
C ASP A 150 0.00 23.20 1.84
N ALA A 151 0.72 22.33 1.13
CA ALA A 151 0.36 21.92 -0.22
C ALA A 151 -0.85 20.97 -0.20
N GLY A 152 -0.86 19.98 0.70
CA GLY A 152 -1.99 19.07 0.91
C GLY A 152 -3.30 19.77 1.32
N MET A 153 -3.20 20.81 2.15
CA MET A 153 -4.37 21.61 2.55
C MET A 153 -4.97 22.43 1.40
N ARG A 154 -4.17 22.70 0.37
CA ARG A 154 -4.61 23.42 -0.83
C ARG A 154 -4.90 22.50 -2.01
N SER A 155 -4.61 21.22 -1.88
CA SER A 155 -4.84 20.24 -2.94
C SER A 155 -6.23 19.65 -2.80
N LEU A 156 -7.20 20.18 -3.56
CA LEU A 156 -8.45 19.53 -3.98
C LEU A 156 -8.98 20.26 -5.22
#